data_AF-A0A2H9PKL9-F1
#
_entry.id   AF-A0A2H9PKL9-F1
#
_cell.length_a   1.000
_cell.length_b   1.000
_cell.length_c   1.000
_cell.angle_alpha   90.00
_cell.angle_beta   90.00
_cell.angle_gamma   90.00
#
_symmetry.space_group_name_H-M   'P 1'
#
loop_
_entity.id
_entity.type
_entity.pdbx_description
1 polymer ?
#
loop_
_entity_poly.entity_id
_entity_poly.type
_entity_poly.pdbx_seq_one_letter_code
_entity_poly.pdbx_strand_id
1 'polypeptide(L)'
;MQKPSKKLKIGIIATNNNKNDILSFNEELKLISQTLSDKVSLVIYGHNAEEDEKWLNDLDYEFVKPTSVIHYFKQIKALNLDIVLILLENTLYNATSEDYNKFLETALFKIPVLAPNLPPYNQLLRNGVNGFIYNTKEDLINNIEEIMSIQDELPVIGLAAQEMMQKYFSYSEENTKVIDELFV
;
A
#
# COMPACT_ATOMS: atom_id res chain seq x y z
N MET A 1 -25.87 -21.79 2.93
CA MET A 1 -25.18 -21.18 1.77
C MET A 1 -23.98 -20.42 2.31
N GLN A 2 -22.75 -20.88 2.03
CA GLN A 2 -21.55 -20.09 2.31
C GLN A 2 -21.60 -18.84 1.43
N LYS A 3 -21.40 -17.65 2.01
CA LYS A 3 -21.17 -16.45 1.19
C LYS A 3 -19.96 -16.73 0.30
N PRO A 4 -20.01 -16.38 -1.00
CA PRO A 4 -18.79 -16.41 -1.80
C PRO A 4 -17.74 -15.53 -1.10
N SER A 5 -16.52 -16.05 -0.95
CA SER A 5 -15.41 -15.30 -0.36
C SER A 5 -15.21 -14.00 -1.16
N LYS A 6 -15.17 -12.86 -0.48
CA LYS A 6 -14.94 -11.56 -1.12
C LYS A 6 -13.49 -11.54 -1.63
N LYS A 7 -13.27 -11.24 -2.91
CA LYS A 7 -11.91 -11.04 -3.43
C LYS A 7 -11.18 -10.00 -2.60
N LEU A 8 -9.90 -10.25 -2.30
CA LEU A 8 -9.01 -9.30 -1.66
C LEU A 8 -8.72 -8.15 -2.64
N LYS A 9 -9.15 -6.94 -2.31
CA LYS A 9 -8.96 -5.75 -3.15
C LYS A 9 -7.65 -5.04 -2.79
N ILE A 10 -6.63 -5.24 -3.62
CA ILE A 10 -5.28 -4.70 -3.43
C ILE A 10 -5.11 -3.43 -4.25
N GLY A 11 -4.75 -2.32 -3.61
CA GLY A 11 -4.46 -1.07 -4.31
C GLY A 11 -2.96 -0.83 -4.49
N ILE A 12 -2.58 -0.26 -5.62
CA ILE A 12 -1.24 0.28 -5.89
C ILE A 12 -1.42 1.77 -6.22
N ILE A 13 -0.86 2.64 -5.39
CA ILE A 13 -0.88 4.07 -5.61
C ILE A 13 0.35 4.46 -6.42
N ALA A 14 0.10 4.82 -7.67
CA ALA A 14 1.11 5.14 -8.65
C ALA A 14 1.21 6.64 -8.87
N THR A 15 2.44 7.14 -8.88
CA THR A 15 2.80 8.51 -9.20
C THR A 15 3.94 8.49 -10.21
N ASN A 16 4.32 9.65 -10.74
CA ASN A 16 5.48 9.74 -11.61
C ASN A 16 6.79 9.33 -10.90
N ASN A 17 6.84 9.41 -9.57
CA ASN A 17 8.06 9.16 -8.80
C ASN A 17 8.33 7.66 -8.56
N ASN A 18 7.29 6.83 -8.43
CA ASN A 18 7.43 5.39 -8.19
C ASN A 18 7.05 4.53 -9.41
N LYS A 19 6.86 5.16 -10.58
CA LYS A 19 6.50 4.46 -11.82
C LYS A 19 7.51 3.36 -12.17
N ASN A 20 8.81 3.68 -12.07
CA ASN A 20 9.88 2.74 -12.41
C ASN A 20 9.96 1.59 -11.40
N ASP A 21 9.76 1.89 -10.11
CA ASP A 21 9.64 0.85 -9.10
C ASP A 21 8.50 -0.10 -9.47
N ILE A 22 7.27 0.40 -9.68
CA ILE A 22 6.12 -0.42 -10.03
C ILE A 22 6.37 -1.26 -11.30
N LEU A 23 6.95 -0.67 -12.34
CA LEU A 23 7.31 -1.38 -13.59
C LEU A 23 8.24 -2.55 -13.34
N SER A 24 9.17 -2.40 -12.40
CA SER A 24 10.13 -3.44 -12.08
C SER A 24 9.51 -4.68 -11.42
N PHE A 25 8.23 -4.61 -11.02
CA PHE A 25 7.45 -5.71 -10.45
C PHE A 25 6.41 -6.27 -11.45
N ASN A 26 6.53 -5.95 -12.75
CA ASN A 26 5.51 -6.32 -13.73
C ASN A 26 5.29 -7.85 -13.80
N GLU A 27 6.35 -8.64 -13.71
CA GLU A 27 6.25 -10.11 -13.78
C GLU A 27 5.57 -10.69 -12.53
N GLU A 28 5.86 -10.13 -11.35
CA GLU A 28 5.23 -10.51 -10.08
C GLU A 28 3.75 -10.11 -10.05
N LEU A 29 3.42 -8.90 -10.54
CA LEU A 29 2.04 -8.45 -10.66
C LEU A 29 1.25 -9.32 -11.64
N LYS A 30 1.86 -9.69 -12.78
CA LYS A 30 1.27 -10.66 -13.71
C LYS A 30 1.02 -12.00 -13.04
N LEU A 31 2.00 -12.52 -12.31
CA LEU A 31 1.87 -13.79 -11.61
C LEU A 31 0.73 -13.76 -10.59
N ILE A 32 0.60 -12.67 -9.83
CA ILE A 32 -0.51 -12.44 -8.89
C ILE A 32 -1.85 -12.40 -9.65
N SER A 33 -1.95 -11.58 -10.70
CA SER A 33 -3.18 -11.43 -11.48
C SER A 33 -3.61 -12.73 -12.15
N GLN A 34 -2.68 -13.55 -12.64
CA GLN A 34 -2.99 -14.82 -13.30
C GLN A 34 -3.31 -15.95 -12.31
N THR A 35 -2.49 -16.11 -11.26
CA THR A 35 -2.58 -17.23 -10.32
C THR A 35 -3.71 -17.04 -9.31
N LEU A 36 -4.00 -15.78 -8.94
CA LEU A 36 -4.98 -15.41 -7.93
C LEU A 36 -6.17 -14.63 -8.51
N SER A 37 -6.41 -14.70 -9.82
CA SER A 37 -7.47 -13.96 -10.52
C SER A 37 -8.86 -14.10 -9.90
N ASP A 38 -9.19 -15.27 -9.35
CA ASP A 38 -10.48 -15.57 -8.71
C ASP A 38 -10.59 -15.05 -7.28
N LYS A 39 -9.44 -14.71 -6.65
CA LYS A 39 -9.34 -14.35 -5.23
C LYS A 39 -8.84 -12.93 -4.98
N VAL A 40 -8.17 -12.31 -5.94
CA VAL A 40 -7.60 -10.96 -5.84
C VAL A 40 -8.17 -10.06 -6.93
N SER A 41 -8.34 -8.78 -6.61
CA SER A 41 -8.56 -7.73 -7.61
C SER A 41 -7.55 -6.62 -7.40
N LEU A 42 -6.77 -6.31 -8.44
CA LEU A 42 -5.79 -5.23 -8.43
C LEU A 42 -6.45 -3.91 -8.84
N VAL A 43 -6.12 -2.83 -8.13
CA VAL A 43 -6.49 -1.47 -8.47
C VAL A 43 -5.26 -0.61 -8.58
N ILE A 44 -5.09 0.09 -9.70
CA ILE A 44 -3.99 1.01 -9.90
C ILE A 44 -4.53 2.43 -9.95
N TYR A 45 -4.11 3.24 -8.99
CA TYR A 45 -4.60 4.60 -8.81
C TYR A 45 -3.47 5.62 -9.00
N GLY A 46 -3.66 6.57 -9.91
CA GLY A 46 -2.88 7.82 -9.95
C GLY A 46 -1.89 7.97 -11.11
N HIS A 47 -1.60 6.91 -11.87
CA HIS A 47 -0.83 7.03 -13.10
C HIS A 47 -1.72 7.42 -14.28
N ASN A 48 -1.22 8.12 -15.30
CA ASN A 48 -2.00 8.38 -16.51
C ASN A 48 -1.72 7.30 -17.57
N ALA A 49 -2.46 6.17 -17.52
CA ALA A 49 -2.28 5.06 -18.46
C ALA A 49 -2.53 5.45 -19.94
N GLU A 50 -3.27 6.54 -20.19
CA GLU A 50 -3.51 7.05 -21.56
C GLU A 50 -2.24 7.63 -22.21
N GLU A 51 -1.22 8.00 -21.44
CA GLU A 51 0.07 8.51 -21.94
C GLU A 51 1.16 7.42 -22.03
N ASP A 52 0.88 6.21 -21.55
CA ASP A 52 1.82 5.09 -21.57
C ASP A 52 1.09 3.76 -21.86
N GLU A 53 0.71 3.57 -23.12
CA GLU A 53 -0.03 2.38 -23.62
C GLU A 53 0.65 1.04 -23.29
N LYS A 54 1.92 1.05 -22.83
CA LYS A 54 2.69 -0.16 -22.51
C LYS A 54 2.89 -0.39 -21.01
N TRP A 55 2.37 0.48 -20.15
CA TRP A 55 2.59 0.40 -18.71
C TRP A 55 1.74 -0.73 -18.10
N LEU A 56 2.43 -1.75 -17.58
CA LEU A 56 1.83 -2.97 -17.01
C LEU A 56 0.98 -3.77 -18.00
N ASN A 57 1.56 -4.05 -19.19
CA ASN A 57 0.94 -4.90 -20.21
C ASN A 57 0.55 -6.28 -19.67
N ASP A 58 -0.55 -6.82 -20.21
CA ASP A 58 -1.07 -8.17 -19.89
C ASP A 58 -1.46 -8.38 -18.41
N LEU A 59 -1.71 -7.30 -17.68
CA LEU A 59 -2.20 -7.31 -16.31
C LEU A 59 -3.70 -6.97 -16.29
N ASP A 60 -4.51 -7.79 -15.61
CA ASP A 60 -5.91 -7.46 -15.35
C ASP A 60 -6.01 -6.60 -14.07
N TYR A 61 -6.37 -5.32 -14.22
CA TYR A 61 -6.52 -4.38 -13.11
C TYR A 61 -7.58 -3.31 -13.36
N GLU A 62 -8.19 -2.81 -12.28
CA GLU A 62 -9.03 -1.61 -12.28
C GLU A 62 -8.13 -0.37 -12.36
N PHE A 63 -8.23 0.40 -13.44
CA PHE A 63 -7.54 1.67 -13.56
C PHE A 63 -8.33 2.83 -12.96
N VAL A 64 -7.68 3.64 -12.14
CA VAL A 64 -8.25 4.84 -11.52
C VAL A 64 -7.35 6.03 -11.85
N LYS A 65 -7.90 6.98 -12.62
CA LYS A 65 -7.17 8.17 -13.07
C LYS A 65 -6.66 9.03 -11.91
N PRO A 66 -5.55 9.77 -12.09
CA PRO A 66 -5.09 10.74 -11.11
C PRO A 66 -6.15 11.80 -10.80
N THR A 67 -6.16 12.26 -9.55
CA THR A 67 -7.06 13.32 -9.09
C THR A 67 -6.29 14.42 -8.39
N SER A 68 -6.91 15.59 -8.20
CA SER A 68 -6.30 16.66 -7.38
C SER A 68 -6.14 16.22 -5.92
N VAL A 69 -5.24 16.88 -5.19
CA VAL A 69 -4.96 16.58 -3.76
C VAL A 69 -6.23 16.61 -2.88
N ILE A 70 -7.18 17.50 -3.19
CA ILE A 70 -8.46 17.62 -2.47
C ILE A 70 -9.32 16.36 -2.65
N HIS A 71 -9.22 15.71 -3.81
CA HIS A 71 -9.98 14.51 -4.14
C HIS A 71 -9.21 13.23 -3.83
N TYR A 72 -7.90 13.30 -3.64
CA TYR A 72 -7.03 12.15 -3.40
C TYR A 72 -7.51 11.27 -2.24
N PHE A 73 -7.66 11.89 -1.06
CA PHE A 73 -8.15 11.20 0.14
C PHE A 73 -9.59 10.70 0.00
N LYS A 74 -10.44 11.43 -0.73
CA LYS A 74 -11.81 10.97 -1.03
C LYS A 74 -11.78 9.73 -1.93
N GLN A 75 -10.87 9.70 -2.90
CA GLN A 75 -10.70 8.58 -3.81
C GLN A 75 -10.18 7.35 -3.07
N ILE A 76 -9.13 7.46 -2.25
CA ILE A 76 -8.63 6.33 -1.44
C ILE A 76 -9.77 5.70 -0.62
N LYS A 77 -10.55 6.54 0.07
CA LYS A 77 -11.72 6.08 0.83
C LYS A 77 -12.77 5.39 -0.06
N ALA A 78 -13.06 5.94 -1.23
CA ALA A 78 -14.08 5.42 -2.15
C ALA A 78 -13.69 4.08 -2.79
N LEU A 79 -12.39 3.81 -2.96
CA LEU A 79 -11.90 2.57 -3.57
C LEU A 79 -12.20 1.33 -2.72
N ASN A 80 -12.42 1.50 -1.40
CA ASN A 80 -12.68 0.43 -0.44
C ASN A 80 -11.65 -0.70 -0.57
N LEU A 81 -10.37 -0.32 -0.61
CA LEU A 81 -9.24 -1.24 -0.67
C LEU A 81 -9.14 -2.01 0.66
N ASP A 82 -8.80 -3.30 0.57
CA ASP A 82 -8.55 -4.12 1.75
C ASP A 82 -7.09 -3.94 2.23
N ILE A 83 -6.17 -3.72 1.30
CA ILE A 83 -4.74 -3.49 1.56
C ILE A 83 -4.13 -2.65 0.43
N VAL A 84 -3.06 -1.91 0.72
CA VAL A 84 -2.23 -1.24 -0.29
C VAL A 84 -0.86 -1.90 -0.42
N LEU A 85 -0.47 -2.23 -1.66
CA LEU A 85 0.83 -2.78 -1.99
C LEU A 85 1.79 -1.64 -2.36
N ILE A 86 2.83 -1.46 -1.56
CA ILE A 86 3.89 -0.48 -1.80
C ILE A 86 5.07 -1.20 -2.45
N LEU A 87 5.28 -0.92 -3.73
CA LEU A 87 6.34 -1.52 -4.54
C LEU A 87 7.53 -0.57 -4.62
N LEU A 88 8.69 -1.01 -4.11
CA LEU A 88 9.96 -0.29 -4.22
C LEU A 88 11.09 -1.27 -4.53
N GLU A 89 12.00 -0.87 -5.41
CA GLU A 89 13.26 -1.59 -5.59
C GLU A 89 14.22 -1.35 -4.42
N ASN A 90 15.04 -2.35 -4.11
CA ASN A 90 16.11 -2.18 -3.11
C ASN A 90 17.27 -1.38 -3.70
N THR A 91 17.10 -0.06 -3.72
CA THR A 91 18.11 0.90 -4.14
C THR A 91 18.55 1.74 -2.96
N LEU A 92 19.76 2.33 -3.04
CA LEU A 92 20.24 3.27 -2.02
C LEU A 92 19.24 4.42 -1.84
N TYR A 93 18.68 4.95 -2.94
CA TYR A 93 17.68 6.01 -2.90
C TYR A 93 16.45 5.61 -2.08
N ASN A 94 15.83 4.47 -2.37
CA ASN A 94 14.64 4.02 -1.66
C ASN A 94 14.93 3.69 -0.19
N ALA A 95 16.12 3.18 0.13
CA ALA A 95 16.51 2.89 1.50
C ALA A 95 16.80 4.16 2.34
N THR A 96 17.04 5.31 1.70
CA THR A 96 17.38 6.57 2.39
C THR A 96 16.37 7.69 2.19
N SER A 97 15.34 7.50 1.35
CA SER A 97 14.38 8.56 1.00
C SER A 97 13.47 8.97 2.15
N GLU A 98 13.40 8.13 3.20
CA GLU A 98 12.47 8.28 4.33
C GLU A 98 11.02 8.51 3.86
N ASP A 99 10.62 7.99 2.69
CA ASP A 99 9.26 8.14 2.17
C ASP A 99 8.34 7.03 2.69
N TYR A 100 7.52 7.38 3.68
CA TYR A 100 6.44 6.55 4.25
C TYR A 100 5.06 7.20 4.08
N ASN A 101 4.92 8.19 3.20
CA ASN A 101 3.67 8.96 3.07
C ASN A 101 2.49 8.05 2.70
N LYS A 102 2.69 7.11 1.78
CA LYS A 102 1.65 6.16 1.36
C LYS A 102 1.12 5.32 2.52
N PHE A 103 1.99 4.95 3.47
CA PHE A 103 1.57 4.28 4.69
C PHE A 103 0.70 5.19 5.56
N LEU A 104 1.12 6.44 5.81
CA LEU A 104 0.32 7.38 6.62
C LEU A 104 -1.05 7.70 5.99
N GLU A 105 -1.07 7.95 4.68
CA GLU A 105 -2.27 8.31 3.91
C GLU A 105 -3.31 7.18 3.92
N THR A 106 -2.87 5.93 3.86
CA THR A 106 -3.74 4.75 3.85
C THR A 106 -4.14 4.33 5.27
N ALA A 107 -3.24 4.46 6.24
CA ALA A 107 -3.52 4.29 7.66
C ALA A 107 -4.63 5.24 8.15
N LEU A 108 -4.73 6.46 7.59
CA LEU A 108 -5.84 7.38 7.87
C LEU A 108 -7.22 6.73 7.66
N PHE A 109 -7.32 5.81 6.70
CA PHE A 109 -8.56 5.10 6.35
C PHE A 109 -8.62 3.67 6.87
N LYS A 110 -7.73 3.28 7.79
CA LYS A 110 -7.62 1.92 8.32
C LYS A 110 -7.33 0.89 7.22
N ILE A 111 -6.55 1.28 6.22
CA ILE A 111 -6.11 0.39 5.15
C ILE A 111 -4.65 0.04 5.47
N PRO A 112 -4.33 -1.20 5.85
CA PRO A 112 -2.95 -1.61 6.07
C PRO A 112 -2.17 -1.64 4.76
N VAL A 113 -0.85 -1.75 4.87
CA VAL A 113 0.04 -1.86 3.71
C VAL A 113 0.82 -3.18 3.72
N LEU A 114 1.15 -3.69 2.53
CA LEU A 114 2.24 -4.63 2.32
C LEU A 114 3.40 -3.85 1.69
N ALA A 115 4.52 -3.75 2.40
CA ALA A 115 5.64 -2.87 2.05
C ALA A 115 6.98 -3.64 2.07
N PRO A 116 8.04 -3.14 1.42
CA PRO A 116 9.33 -3.84 1.41
C PRO A 116 9.99 -3.84 2.79
N ASN A 117 10.86 -4.82 3.03
CA ASN A 117 11.76 -4.85 4.18
C ASN A 117 12.92 -3.85 4.01
N LEU A 118 12.58 -2.58 3.89
CA LEU A 118 13.52 -1.47 3.72
C LEU A 118 13.14 -0.33 4.67
N PRO A 119 14.11 0.45 5.17
CA PRO A 119 13.79 1.68 5.86
C PRO A 119 13.01 2.63 4.95
N PRO A 120 12.06 3.40 5.50
CA PRO A 120 11.64 3.39 6.91
C PRO A 120 10.57 2.34 7.22
N TYR A 121 10.02 1.63 6.24
CA TYR A 121 8.92 0.67 6.44
C TYR A 121 9.25 -0.42 7.45
N ASN A 122 10.46 -1.00 7.42
CA ASN A 122 10.85 -2.04 8.38
C ASN A 122 11.11 -1.53 9.81
N GLN A 123 11.16 -0.21 10.02
CA GLN A 123 11.24 0.41 11.34
C GLN A 123 9.86 0.79 11.86
N LEU A 124 8.93 1.12 10.96
CA LEU A 124 7.57 1.53 11.28
C LEU A 124 6.62 0.33 11.42
N LEU A 125 6.72 -0.63 10.52
CA LEU A 125 5.80 -1.76 10.44
C LEU A 125 6.24 -2.92 11.31
N ARG A 126 5.26 -3.49 12.01
CA ARG A 126 5.34 -4.78 12.69
C ARG A 126 4.46 -5.74 11.91
N ASN A 127 5.08 -6.72 11.28
CA ASN A 127 4.41 -7.66 10.37
C ASN A 127 3.19 -8.31 11.05
N GLY A 128 2.02 -8.24 10.39
CA GLY A 128 0.74 -8.76 10.90
C GLY A 128 0.09 -7.93 12.03
N VAL A 129 0.69 -6.81 12.45
CA VAL A 129 0.15 -5.99 13.54
C VAL A 129 -0.43 -4.68 13.02
N ASN A 130 0.36 -3.88 12.30
CA ASN A 130 -0.05 -2.58 11.75
C ASN A 130 0.26 -2.46 10.24
N GLY A 131 0.53 -3.60 9.60
CA GLY A 131 0.91 -3.74 8.21
C GLY A 131 1.71 -5.02 8.01
N PHE A 132 2.25 -5.19 6.81
CA PHE A 132 2.97 -6.37 6.38
C PHE A 132 4.27 -5.99 5.68
N ILE A 133 5.25 -6.89 5.74
CA ILE A 133 6.57 -6.70 5.17
C ILE A 133 6.90 -7.87 4.23
N TYR A 134 7.34 -7.58 3.00
CA TYR A 134 7.94 -8.56 2.09
C TYR A 134 9.46 -8.35 1.96
N ASN A 135 10.24 -9.42 1.79
CA ASN A 135 11.71 -9.31 1.70
C ASN A 135 12.20 -9.14 0.27
N THR A 136 11.65 -9.92 -0.66
CA THR A 136 12.00 -9.86 -2.08
C THR A 136 10.77 -9.78 -2.97
N LYS A 137 10.97 -9.52 -4.27
CA LYS A 137 9.85 -9.44 -5.23
C LYS A 137 9.16 -10.80 -5.36
N GLU A 138 9.95 -11.88 -5.37
CA GLU A 138 9.50 -13.27 -5.50
C GLU A 138 8.60 -13.70 -4.33
N ASP A 139 8.79 -13.11 -3.15
CA ASP A 139 7.97 -13.42 -1.97
C ASP A 139 6.54 -12.84 -2.05
N LEU A 140 6.26 -11.91 -2.97
CA LEU A 140 4.99 -11.18 -2.98
C LEU A 140 3.77 -12.09 -3.07
N ILE A 141 3.83 -13.12 -3.92
CA ILE A 141 2.69 -14.04 -4.06
C ILE A 141 2.42 -14.79 -2.75
N ASN A 142 3.46 -15.30 -2.10
CA ASN A 142 3.33 -16.01 -0.82
C ASN A 142 2.78 -15.08 0.27
N ASN A 143 3.29 -13.84 0.35
CA ASN A 143 2.78 -12.85 1.30
C ASN A 143 1.29 -12.55 1.07
N ILE A 144 0.86 -12.43 -0.18
CA ILE A 144 -0.56 -12.19 -0.52
C ILE A 144 -1.41 -13.41 -0.14
N GLU A 145 -0.95 -14.64 -0.39
CA GLU A 145 -1.65 -15.85 0.02
C GLU A 145 -1.78 -15.95 1.55
N GLU A 146 -0.73 -15.61 2.30
CA GLU A 146 -0.78 -15.52 3.76
C GLU A 146 -1.79 -14.47 4.22
N ILE A 147 -1.78 -13.27 3.64
CA ILE A 147 -2.75 -12.21 3.93
C ILE A 147 -4.18 -12.68 3.64
N MET A 148 -4.41 -13.40 2.54
CA MET A 148 -5.71 -13.94 2.20
C MET A 148 -6.21 -14.96 3.22
N SER A 149 -5.32 -15.71 3.87
CA SER A 149 -5.68 -16.67 4.92
C SER A 149 -6.19 -16.00 6.21
N ILE A 150 -5.82 -14.72 6.42
CA ILE A 150 -6.21 -13.90 7.56
C ILE A 150 -7.00 -12.65 7.14
N GLN A 151 -7.66 -12.68 5.98
CA GLN A 151 -8.33 -11.50 5.40
C GLN A 151 -9.35 -10.85 6.35
N ASP A 152 -10.01 -11.66 7.19
CA ASP A 152 -10.98 -11.18 8.20
C ASP A 152 -10.33 -10.36 9.33
N GLU A 153 -9.01 -10.44 9.51
CA GLU A 153 -8.23 -9.70 10.51
C GLU A 153 -7.75 -8.34 9.99
N LEU A 154 -7.78 -8.10 8.67
CA LEU A 154 -7.33 -6.84 8.06
C LEU A 154 -7.97 -5.58 8.66
N PRO A 155 -9.26 -5.54 9.04
CA PRO A 155 -9.84 -4.38 9.71
C PRO A 155 -9.18 -4.04 11.06
N VAL A 156 -8.74 -5.05 11.81
CA VAL A 156 -8.04 -4.87 13.09
C VAL A 156 -6.62 -4.38 12.86
N ILE A 157 -5.92 -4.96 11.88
CA ILE A 157 -4.58 -4.53 11.48
C ILE A 157 -4.59 -3.08 10.96
N GLY A 158 -5.60 -2.74 10.16
CA GLY A 158 -5.83 -1.38 9.68
C GLY A 158 -6.14 -0.39 10.80
N LEU A 159 -6.90 -0.79 11.82
CA LEU A 159 -7.12 0.03 13.00
C LEU A 159 -5.81 0.30 13.75
N ALA A 160 -4.98 -0.72 13.95
CA ALA A 160 -3.68 -0.57 14.59
C ALA A 160 -2.73 0.35 13.78
N ALA A 161 -2.78 0.28 12.44
CA ALA A 161 -2.08 1.23 11.57
C ALA A 161 -2.55 2.67 11.80
N GLN A 162 -3.86 2.90 11.88
CA GLN A 162 -4.43 4.22 12.14
C GLN A 162 -4.03 4.76 13.51
N GLU A 163 -4.12 3.95 14.57
CA GLU A 163 -3.75 4.33 15.93
C GLU A 163 -2.28 4.72 16.02
N MET A 164 -1.40 3.95 15.38
CA MET A 164 0.03 4.23 15.30
C MET A 164 0.31 5.54 14.54
N MET A 165 -0.37 5.77 13.41
CA MET A 165 -0.30 7.02 12.67
C MET A 165 -0.75 8.22 13.53
N GLN A 166 -1.91 8.11 14.19
CA GLN A 166 -2.43 9.18 15.04
C GLN A 166 -1.50 9.49 16.21
N LYS A 167 -0.99 8.45 16.86
CA LYS A 167 -0.13 8.59 18.03
C LYS A 167 1.18 9.30 17.69
N TYR A 168 1.85 8.94 16.59
CA TYR A 168 3.22 9.40 16.35
C TYR A 168 3.35 10.43 15.21
N PHE A 169 2.36 10.55 14.34
CA PHE A 169 2.48 11.34 13.09
C PHE A 169 1.38 12.39 12.90
N SER A 170 0.41 12.49 13.82
CA SER A 170 -0.57 13.57 13.78
C SER A 170 -0.05 14.83 14.47
N TYR A 171 -0.51 16.00 14.03
CA TYR A 171 -0.30 17.28 14.71
C TYR A 171 -1.31 17.46 15.86
N SER A 172 -1.39 16.48 16.77
CA SER A 172 -2.16 16.59 18.00
C SER A 172 -1.51 17.60 18.96
N GLU A 173 -2.28 18.15 19.91
CA GLU A 173 -1.72 19.04 20.94
C GLU A 173 -0.55 18.40 21.72
N GLU A 174 -0.59 17.08 21.92
CA GLU A 174 0.47 16.32 22.57
C GLU A 174 1.73 16.27 21.70
N ASN A 175 1.60 15.95 20.42
CA ASN A 175 2.74 15.86 19.51
C ASN A 175 3.35 17.24 19.19
N THR A 176 2.54 18.30 19.14
CA THR A 176 3.04 19.66 18.96
C THR A 176 3.95 20.08 20.13
N LYS A 177 3.61 19.71 21.37
CA LYS A 177 4.48 19.99 22.53
C LYS A 177 5.85 19.31 22.43
N VAL A 178 5.88 18.05 21.97
CA VAL A 178 7.15 17.34 21.73
C VAL A 178 8.00 18.06 20.70
N ILE A 179 7.39 18.58 19.63
CA ILE A 179 8.09 19.36 18.62
C ILE A 179 8.60 20.67 19.21
N ASP A 180 7.77 21.40 19.96
CA ASP A 180 8.17 22.66 20.58
C ASP A 180 9.38 22.48 21.52
N GLU A 181 9.43 21.39 22.29
CA GLU A 181 10.55 21.05 23.17
C GLU A 181 11.86 20.75 22.42
N LEU A 182 11.83 20.35 21.15
CA LEU A 182 13.04 20.07 20.37
C LEU A 182 13.72 21.34 19.84
N PHE A 183 12.99 22.45 19.75
CA PHE A 183 13.47 23.71 19.17
C PHE A 183 13.71 24.82 20.21
N VAL A 184 13.58 24.51 21.52
CA VAL A 184 13.84 25.40 22.67
C VAL A 184 15.09 24.95 23.40
#